data_AF-A0A9D6K8M2-F1
#
_entry.id   AF-A0A9D6K8M2-F1
#
_cell.length_a   1.000
_cell.length_b   1.000
_cell.length_c   1.000
_cell.angle_alpha   90.00
_cell.angle_beta   90.00
_cell.angle_gamma   90.00
#
_symmetry.space_group_name_H-M   'P 1'
#
loop_
_entity.id
_entity.type
_entity.pdbx_description
1 polymer ?
#
loop_
_entity_poly.entity_id
_entity_poly.type
_entity_poly.pdbx_seq_one_letter_code
_entity_poly.pdbx_strand_id
1 'polypeptide(L)'
;MGIIIIITITITLLISHKIAGPLYRIEKSIREIANGNLSFQIYLRAKDELATLAGIFNNMIVKLRGRIEKIQDAVRNLDDMAKEWKLPQKKIDRKKLSNDVAAMRKKINEIERVIAAFKLEK
;
A
#
# COMPACT_ATOMS: atom_id res chain seq x y z
N MET A 1 10.56 22.50 -46.76
CA MET A 1 9.55 22.81 -45.71
C MET A 1 8.49 21.72 -45.57
N GLY A 2 7.79 21.28 -46.64
CA GLY A 2 6.73 20.25 -46.54
C GLY A 2 7.15 18.91 -45.92
N ILE A 3 8.34 18.39 -46.27
CA ILE A 3 8.86 17.13 -45.70
C ILE A 3 9.10 17.26 -44.18
N ILE A 4 9.65 18.40 -43.74
CA ILE A 4 9.91 18.68 -42.33
C ILE A 4 8.59 18.70 -41.54
N ILE A 5 7.55 19.33 -42.09
CA ILE A 5 6.21 19.36 -41.46
C ILE A 5 5.65 17.96 -41.29
N ILE A 6 5.72 17.12 -42.34
CA ILE A 6 5.22 15.74 -42.29
C ILE A 6 5.98 14.94 -41.21
N ILE A 7 7.31 15.01 -41.20
CA ILE A 7 8.15 14.31 -40.20
C ILE A 7 7.78 14.77 -38.78
N THR A 8 7.64 16.07 -38.55
CA THR A 8 7.29 16.60 -37.23
C THR A 8 5.91 16.09 -36.76
N ILE A 9 4.91 16.10 -37.64
CA ILE A 9 3.57 15.56 -37.34
C ILE A 9 3.66 14.07 -37.01
N THR A 10 4.37 13.28 -37.82
CA THR A 10 4.53 11.84 -37.60
C THR A 10 5.21 11.54 -36.26
N ILE A 11 6.33 12.21 -35.95
CA ILE A 11 7.04 12.03 -34.67
C ILE A 11 6.13 12.38 -33.50
N THR A 12 5.40 13.50 -33.59
CA THR A 12 4.49 13.96 -32.52
C THR A 12 3.40 12.92 -32.24
N LEU A 13 2.77 12.38 -33.29
CA LEU A 13 1.73 11.36 -33.16
C LEU A 13 2.28 10.05 -32.57
N LEU A 14 3.49 9.65 -32.96
CA LEU A 14 4.15 8.46 -32.44
C LEU A 14 4.47 8.60 -30.95
N ILE A 15 5.04 9.74 -30.53
CA ILE A 15 5.34 10.00 -29.12
C ILE A 15 4.06 10.01 -28.28
N SER A 16 3.00 10.68 -28.76
CA SER A 16 1.71 10.69 -28.07
C SER A 16 1.18 9.29 -27.77
N HIS A 17 1.23 8.37 -28.74
CA HIS A 17 0.73 7.00 -28.53
C HIS A 17 1.60 6.18 -27.59
N LYS A 18 2.93 6.38 -27.63
CA LYS A 18 3.88 5.68 -26.77
C LYS A 18 3.81 6.11 -25.31
N ILE A 19 3.39 7.35 -25.02
CA ILE A 19 3.26 7.84 -23.65
C ILE A 19 1.82 7.69 -23.14
N ALA A 20 0.82 8.12 -23.91
CA ALA A 20 -0.57 8.17 -23.46
C ALA A 20 -1.13 6.77 -23.12
N GLY A 21 -0.78 5.75 -23.90
CA GLY A 21 -1.21 4.38 -23.65
C GLY A 21 -0.73 3.80 -22.31
N PRO A 22 0.60 3.77 -22.06
CA PRO A 22 1.16 3.36 -20.76
C PRO A 22 0.68 4.22 -19.58
N LEU A 23 0.54 5.53 -19.78
CA LEU A 23 0.07 6.45 -18.73
C LEU A 23 -1.38 6.13 -18.33
N TYR A 24 -2.27 5.89 -19.29
CA TYR A 24 -3.64 5.47 -19.03
C TYR A 24 -3.71 4.16 -18.25
N ARG A 25 -2.83 3.18 -18.56
CA ARG A 25 -2.74 1.92 -17.81
C ARG A 25 -2.27 2.12 -16.37
N ILE A 26 -1.30 3.00 -16.15
CA ILE A 26 -0.85 3.40 -14.81
C ILE A 26 -2.01 4.03 -14.04
N GLU A 27 -2.69 5.01 -14.63
CA GLU A 27 -3.80 5.73 -13.99
C GLU A 27 -4.92 4.76 -13.57
N LYS A 28 -5.33 3.85 -14.46
CA LYS A 28 -6.34 2.84 -14.15
C LYS A 28 -5.92 1.96 -12.97
N SER A 29 -4.66 1.53 -12.95
CA SER A 29 -4.13 0.68 -11.87
C SER A 29 -4.08 1.44 -10.54
N ILE A 30 -3.67 2.71 -10.55
CA ILE A 30 -3.65 3.59 -9.37
C ILE A 30 -5.06 3.78 -8.81
N ARG A 31 -6.10 3.90 -9.65
CA ARG A 31 -7.48 3.96 -9.17
C ARG A 31 -7.90 2.71 -8.41
N GLU A 32 -7.56 1.52 -8.90
CA GLU A 32 -7.84 0.26 -8.18
C GLU A 32 -7.13 0.20 -6.83
N ILE A 33 -5.87 0.65 -6.78
CA ILE A 33 -5.06 0.72 -5.55
C ILE A 33 -5.67 1.72 -4.55
N ALA A 34 -6.11 2.88 -5.04
CA ALA A 34 -6.76 3.92 -4.22
C ALA A 34 -8.09 3.46 -3.62
N ASN A 35 -8.81 2.57 -4.31
CA ASN A 35 -10.01 1.91 -3.80
C ASN A 35 -9.71 0.80 -2.76
N GLY A 36 -8.45 0.65 -2.35
CA GLY A 36 -8.03 -0.30 -1.32
C GLY A 36 -7.57 -1.65 -1.88
N ASN A 37 -7.60 -1.86 -3.20
CA ASN A 37 -7.13 -3.12 -3.79
C ASN A 37 -5.61 -3.11 -3.99
N LEU A 38 -4.88 -3.38 -2.90
CA LEU A 38 -3.43 -3.46 -2.90
C LEU A 38 -2.89 -4.74 -3.55
N SER A 39 -3.73 -5.64 -4.07
CA SER A 39 -3.27 -6.84 -4.80
C SER A 39 -2.86 -6.52 -6.24
N PHE A 40 -3.35 -5.41 -6.79
CA PHE A 40 -3.02 -4.96 -8.14
C PHE A 40 -1.53 -4.60 -8.29
N GLN A 41 -1.03 -4.81 -9.50
CA GLN A 41 0.30 -4.40 -9.92
C GLN A 41 0.20 -3.75 -11.30
N ILE A 42 1.06 -2.76 -11.53
CA ILE A 42 1.16 -2.06 -12.80
C ILE A 42 2.06 -2.87 -13.73
N TYR A 43 1.51 -3.35 -14.83
CA TYR A 43 2.24 -4.07 -15.87
C TYR A 43 2.35 -3.23 -17.15
N LEU A 44 3.59 -2.91 -17.52
CA LEU A 44 3.94 -2.26 -18.78
C LEU A 44 4.88 -3.14 -19.58
N ARG A 45 4.97 -2.92 -20.89
CA ARG A 45 5.95 -3.64 -21.73
C ARG A 45 7.35 -3.16 -21.38
N ALA A 46 8.35 -4.04 -21.47
CA ALA A 46 9.74 -3.69 -21.12
C ALA A 46 10.31 -2.51 -21.93
N LYS A 47 9.78 -2.26 -23.14
CA LYS A 47 10.18 -1.15 -24.01
C LYS A 47 9.31 0.11 -23.85
N ASP A 48 8.32 0.10 -22.95
CA ASP A 48 7.50 1.28 -22.68
C ASP A 48 8.34 2.31 -21.90
N GLU A 49 8.26 3.57 -22.28
CA GLU A 49 9.02 4.68 -21.69
C GLU A 49 8.73 4.89 -20.19
N LEU A 50 7.57 4.43 -19.72
CA LEU A 50 7.12 4.52 -18.33
C LEU A 50 7.35 3.24 -17.51
N ALA A 51 8.08 2.24 -18.04
CA ALA A 51 8.32 0.97 -17.33
C ALA A 51 9.00 1.18 -15.96
N THR A 52 9.99 2.08 -15.88
CA THR A 52 10.65 2.45 -14.61
C THR A 52 9.66 3.04 -13.61
N LEU A 53 8.74 3.91 -14.07
CA LEU A 53 7.72 4.52 -13.23
C LEU A 53 6.75 3.45 -12.69
N ALA A 54 6.32 2.51 -13.52
CA ALA A 54 5.52 1.36 -13.09
C ALA A 54 6.24 0.54 -12.02
N GLY A 55 7.55 0.32 -12.15
CA GLY A 55 8.38 -0.34 -11.13
C GLY A 55 8.40 0.41 -9.79
N ILE A 56 8.55 1.73 -9.82
CA ILE A 56 8.51 2.58 -8.62
C ILE A 56 7.13 2.46 -7.93
N PHE A 57 6.04 2.54 -8.68
CA PHE A 57 4.68 2.36 -8.13
C PHE A 57 4.47 0.96 -7.56
N ASN A 58 4.93 -0.08 -8.24
CA ASN A 58 4.85 -1.45 -7.72
C ASN A 58 5.58 -1.61 -6.38
N ASN A 59 6.77 -1.04 -6.25
CA ASN A 59 7.50 -1.02 -4.97
C ASN A 59 6.74 -0.25 -3.88
N MET A 60 6.07 0.85 -4.23
CA MET A 60 5.20 1.58 -3.29
C MET A 60 4.02 0.72 -2.82
N ILE A 61 3.34 0.01 -3.74
CA ILE A 61 2.22 -0.89 -3.41
C ILE A 61 2.67 -1.99 -2.46
N VAL A 62 3.82 -2.62 -2.72
CA VAL A 62 4.38 -3.67 -1.85
C VAL A 62 4.65 -3.12 -0.45
N LYS A 63 5.26 -1.93 -0.34
CA LYS A 63 5.51 -1.30 0.96
C LYS A 63 4.22 -0.95 1.69
N LEU A 64 3.22 -0.44 0.99
CA LEU A 64 1.91 -0.12 1.56
C LEU A 64 1.22 -1.38 2.09
N ARG A 65 1.18 -2.45 1.27
CA ARG A 65 0.62 -3.75 1.63
C ARG A 65 1.27 -4.32 2.89
N GLY A 66 2.60 -4.37 2.94
CA GLY A 66 3.32 -4.90 4.11
C GLY A 66 3.10 -4.08 5.39
N ARG A 67 2.80 -2.77 5.29
CA ARG A 67 2.42 -1.96 6.45
C ARG A 67 0.99 -2.28 6.91
N ILE A 68 0.05 -2.45 5.98
CA ILE A 68 -1.33 -2.84 6.30
C ILE A 68 -1.38 -4.23 6.93
N GLU A 69 -0.62 -5.20 6.41
CA GLU A 69 -0.52 -6.55 6.97
C GLU A 69 -0.04 -6.51 8.43
N LYS A 70 1.01 -5.73 8.74
CA LYS A 70 1.48 -5.56 10.13
C LYS A 70 0.41 -4.98 11.06
N ILE A 71 -0.37 -4.02 10.58
CA ILE A 71 -1.48 -3.45 11.37
C ILE A 71 -2.55 -4.53 11.60
N GLN A 72 -2.93 -5.27 10.56
CA GLN A 72 -3.91 -6.35 10.67
C GLN A 72 -3.47 -7.44 11.64
N ASP A 73 -2.20 -7.85 11.61
CA ASP A 73 -1.66 -8.86 12.52
C ASP A 73 -1.65 -8.36 13.97
N ALA A 74 -1.29 -7.09 14.20
CA ALA A 74 -1.35 -6.51 15.54
C ALA A 74 -2.80 -6.42 16.06
N VAL A 75 -3.76 -6.07 15.21
CA VAL A 75 -5.19 -6.05 15.55
C VAL A 75 -5.73 -7.45 15.86
N ARG A 76 -5.40 -8.46 15.05
CA ARG A 76 -5.80 -9.86 15.31
C ARG A 76 -5.28 -10.35 16.66
N ASN A 77 -4.01 -10.09 16.96
CA ASN A 77 -3.42 -10.44 18.25
C ASN A 77 -4.15 -9.75 19.43
N LEU A 78 -4.52 -8.47 19.27
CA LEU A 78 -5.30 -7.75 20.29
C LEU A 78 -6.71 -8.33 20.46
N ASP A 79 -7.38 -8.72 19.37
CA ASP A 79 -8.70 -9.35 19.42
C ASP A 79 -8.66 -10.73 20.09
N ASP A 80 -7.62 -11.52 19.82
CA ASP A 80 -7.42 -12.83 20.47
C ASP A 80 -7.19 -12.68 21.98
N MET A 81 -6.35 -11.72 22.40
CA MET A 81 -6.18 -11.38 23.83
C MET A 81 -7.51 -10.92 24.47
N ALA A 82 -8.30 -10.12 23.75
CA ALA A 82 -9.60 -9.65 24.24
C ALA A 82 -10.63 -10.79 24.36
N LYS A 83 -10.60 -11.78 23.46
CA LYS A 83 -11.45 -12.98 23.55
C LYS A 83 -11.10 -13.84 24.76
N GLU A 84 -9.81 -14.04 25.05
CA GLU A 84 -9.37 -14.77 26.25
C GLU A 84 -9.89 -14.13 27.55
N TRP A 85 -10.04 -12.81 27.56
CA TRP A 85 -10.56 -12.06 28.69
C TRP A 85 -12.10 -12.07 28.81
N LYS A 86 -12.83 -12.23 27.70
CA LYS A 86 -14.29 -12.36 27.72
C LYS A 86 -14.77 -13.68 28.33
N LEU A 87 -13.89 -14.67 28.47
CA LEU A 87 -14.23 -15.93 29.13
C LEU A 87 -14.37 -15.72 30.65
N PRO A 88 -15.40 -16.29 31.31
CA PRO A 88 -15.64 -16.07 32.74
C PRO A 88 -14.44 -16.53 33.58
N GLN A 89 -13.66 -15.59 34.09
CA GLN A 89 -12.53 -15.90 34.95
C GLN A 89 -13.03 -16.12 36.37
N LYS A 90 -12.94 -17.37 36.85
CA LYS A 90 -13.32 -17.76 38.22
C LYS A 90 -12.62 -16.94 39.31
N LYS A 91 -11.44 -16.36 39.03
CA LYS A 91 -10.71 -15.41 39.88
C LYS A 91 -9.87 -14.48 38.99
N ILE A 92 -9.88 -13.17 39.26
CA ILE A 92 -8.99 -12.21 38.61
C ILE A 92 -7.62 -12.28 39.28
N ASP A 93 -6.61 -12.76 38.57
CA ASP A 93 -5.21 -12.68 38.99
C ASP A 93 -4.62 -11.32 38.57
N ARG A 94 -4.30 -10.47 39.55
CA ARG A 94 -3.70 -9.13 39.31
C ARG A 94 -2.38 -9.19 38.56
N LYS A 95 -1.56 -10.23 38.75
CA LYS A 95 -0.27 -10.38 38.08
C LYS A 95 -0.50 -10.74 36.61
N LYS A 96 -1.42 -11.66 36.34
CA LYS A 96 -1.85 -11.99 34.96
C LYS A 96 -2.45 -10.77 34.26
N LEU A 97 -3.37 -10.06 34.92
CA LEU A 97 -3.96 -8.82 34.44
C LEU A 97 -2.89 -7.78 34.05
N SER A 98 -1.90 -7.56 34.92
CA SER A 98 -0.81 -6.62 34.64
C SER A 98 0.05 -7.03 33.45
N ASN A 99 0.33 -8.33 33.30
CA ASN A 99 1.12 -8.85 32.18
C ASN A 99 0.38 -8.69 30.86
N ASP A 100 -0.91 -9.04 30.82
CA ASP A 100 -1.76 -8.96 29.65
C ASP A 100 -1.95 -7.51 29.20
N VAL A 101 -2.16 -6.57 30.14
CA VAL A 101 -2.23 -5.12 29.84
C VAL A 101 -0.90 -4.61 29.29
N ALA A 102 0.24 -5.05 29.84
CA ALA A 102 1.55 -4.67 29.32
C ALA A 102 1.78 -5.19 27.89
N ALA A 103 1.34 -6.43 27.60
CA ALA A 103 1.42 -7.02 26.27
C ALA A 103 0.51 -6.30 25.26
N MET A 104 -0.73 -5.96 25.63
CA MET A 104 -1.63 -5.16 24.79
C MET A 104 -1.03 -3.80 24.48
N ARG A 105 -0.48 -3.11 25.49
CA ARG A 105 0.16 -1.81 25.30
C ARG A 105 1.36 -1.87 24.36
N LYS A 106 2.16 -2.95 24.43
CA LYS A 106 3.26 -3.19 23.49
C LYS A 106 2.75 -3.31 22.04
N LYS A 107 1.62 -3.99 21.83
CA LYS A 107 1.00 -4.15 20.50
C LYS A 107 0.37 -2.87 19.97
N ILE A 108 -0.27 -2.07 20.84
CA ILE A 108 -0.76 -0.73 20.48
C ILE A 108 0.42 0.16 20.02
N ASN A 109 1.51 0.17 20.78
CA ASN A 109 2.71 0.93 20.39
C ASN A 109 3.32 0.45 19.07
N GLU A 110 3.20 -0.85 18.74
CA GLU A 110 3.63 -1.40 17.45
C GLU A 110 2.78 -0.83 16.29
N ILE A 111 1.45 -0.78 16.46
CA ILE A 111 0.53 -0.15 15.51
C ILE A 111 0.86 1.35 15.35
N GLU A 112 1.02 2.08 16.45
CA GLU A 112 1.36 3.50 16.44
C GLU A 112 2.67 3.76 15.68
N ARG A 113 3.69 2.91 15.84
CA ARG A 113 4.94 3.02 15.09
C ARG A 113 4.74 2.80 13.58
N VAL A 114 3.94 1.83 13.19
CA VAL A 114 3.64 1.58 11.77
C VAL A 114 2.87 2.75 11.17
N ILE A 115 1.92 3.31 11.91
CA ILE A 115 1.15 4.50 11.49
C ILE A 115 2.04 5.75 11.42
N ALA A 116 2.91 5.97 12.41
CA ALA A 116 3.85 7.10 12.43
C ALA A 116 4.87 7.07 11.27
N ALA A 117 5.10 5.90 10.67
CA ALA A 117 5.90 5.78 9.45
C ALA A 117 5.20 6.38 8.21
N PHE A 118 3.91 6.72 8.29
CA PHE A 118 3.20 7.54 7.33
C PHE A 118 3.23 8.99 7.81
N LYS A 119 3.73 9.91 6.98
CA LYS A 119 3.58 11.34 7.24
C LYS A 119 2.11 11.70 7.04
N LEU A 120 1.35 11.70 8.12
CA LEU A 120 0.00 12.24 8.17
C LEU A 120 0.17 13.70 8.61
N GLU A 121 0.03 14.65 7.67
CA GLU A 121 -0.16 16.05 8.07
C GLU A 121 -1.46 16.13 8.87
N LYS A 122 -1.42 16.85 10.00
CA LYS A 122 -2.59 17.10 10.85
C LYS A 122 -3.43 18.21 10.26
#